data_AF-A0A7X4RTK6-F1
#
_entry.id   AF-A0A7X4RTK6-F1
#
_cell.length_a   1.000
_cell.length_b   1.000
_cell.length_c   1.000
_cell.angle_alpha   90.00
_cell.angle_beta   90.00
_cell.angle_gamma   90.00
#
_symmetry.space_group_name_H-M   'P 1'
#
loop_
_entity.id
_entity.type
_entity.pdbx_description
1 polymer ?
#
loop_
_entity_poly.entity_id
_entity_poly.type
_entity_poly.pdbx_seq_one_letter_code
_entity_poly.pdbx_strand_id
1 'polypeptide(L)'
;MVMPNQKSKGFSLIELMIVVAIIATLSAIAIPAYRNYVTKSQLTAGITVLRNLITPAELYLQEHGHLVTGTDLTYLGISKDSSKLGTLSIENDGTLSFHYVSPAGAVAHLNRDEVTGWQCQLSLPNDIDPALTPVSCR
;
A
#
# COMPACT_ATOMS: atom_id res chain seq x y z
N MET A 1 5.78 -45.09 -46.13
CA MET A 1 5.67 -44.44 -44.81
C MET A 1 4.80 -43.21 -44.97
N VAL A 2 3.51 -43.32 -44.64
CA VAL A 2 2.54 -42.22 -44.77
C VAL A 2 2.42 -41.54 -43.41
N MET A 3 2.68 -40.23 -43.36
CA MET A 3 2.49 -39.43 -42.15
C MET A 3 1.00 -39.03 -42.06
N PRO A 4 0.30 -39.32 -40.95
CA PRO A 4 -1.06 -38.85 -40.77
C PRO A 4 -1.06 -37.32 -40.68
N ASN A 5 -1.73 -36.67 -41.63
CA ASN A 5 -1.97 -35.24 -41.64
C ASN A 5 -2.84 -34.87 -40.42
N GLN A 6 -2.21 -34.33 -39.38
CA GLN A 6 -2.90 -33.78 -38.22
C GLN A 6 -3.74 -32.59 -38.71
N LYS A 7 -5.06 -32.75 -38.83
CA LYS A 7 -5.97 -31.64 -39.14
C LYS A 7 -5.90 -30.65 -37.99
N SER A 8 -5.23 -29.52 -38.18
CA SER A 8 -5.35 -28.37 -37.28
C SER A 8 -6.81 -27.96 -37.20
N LYS A 9 -7.47 -28.33 -36.10
CA LYS A 9 -8.79 -27.78 -35.74
C LYS A 9 -8.57 -26.34 -35.30
N GLY A 10 -8.70 -25.41 -36.24
CA GLY A 10 -8.69 -23.98 -35.94
C GLY A 10 -9.95 -23.59 -35.16
N PHE A 11 -9.79 -22.68 -34.21
CA PHE A 11 -10.89 -22.08 -33.47
C PHE A 11 -11.75 -21.22 -34.42
N SER A 12 -13.08 -21.29 -34.32
CA SER A 12 -13.96 -20.50 -35.16
C SER A 12 -13.92 -19.02 -34.76
N LEU A 13 -14.01 -18.12 -35.73
CA LEU A 13 -14.02 -16.68 -35.48
C LEU A 13 -15.22 -16.26 -34.61
N ILE A 14 -16.36 -16.96 -34.76
CA ILE A 14 -17.55 -16.71 -33.93
C ILE A 14 -17.35 -17.20 -32.48
N GLU A 15 -16.64 -18.31 -32.28
CA GLU A 15 -16.30 -18.80 -30.93
C GLU A 15 -15.42 -17.77 -30.22
N LEU A 16 -14.48 -17.16 -30.93
CA LEU A 16 -13.61 -16.13 -30.38
C LEU A 16 -14.37 -14.86 -30.00
N MET A 17 -15.29 -14.40 -30.84
CA MET A 17 -16.09 -13.21 -30.53
C MET A 17 -16.94 -13.39 -29.27
N ILE A 18 -17.55 -14.56 -29.07
CA ILE A 18 -18.36 -14.84 -27.87
C ILE A 18 -17.47 -14.85 -26.63
N VAL A 19 -16.30 -15.48 -26.68
CA VAL A 19 -15.36 -15.51 -25.55
C VAL A 19 -14.90 -14.10 -25.17
N VAL A 20 -14.57 -13.26 -26.16
CA VAL A 20 -14.17 -11.86 -25.92
C VAL A 20 -15.31 -11.06 -25.30
N ALA A 21 -16.55 -11.26 -25.75
CA ALA A 21 -17.72 -10.58 -25.18
C ALA A 21 -17.92 -10.93 -23.69
N ILE A 22 -17.79 -12.21 -23.33
CA ILE A 22 -17.93 -12.65 -21.94
C ILE A 22 -16.78 -12.08 -21.08
N ILE A 23 -15.52 -12.20 -21.54
CA ILE A 23 -14.35 -11.66 -20.82
C ILE A 23 -14.48 -10.14 -20.63
N ALA A 24 -14.98 -9.40 -21.62
CA ALA A 24 -15.19 -7.97 -21.51
C ALA A 24 -16.17 -7.61 -20.37
N THR A 25 -17.30 -8.32 -20.27
CA THR A 25 -18.28 -8.09 -19.19
C THR A 25 -17.73 -8.43 -17.80
N LEU A 26 -17.01 -9.55 -17.66
CA LEU A 26 -16.40 -9.94 -16.39
C LEU A 26 -15.29 -8.97 -15.98
N SER A 27 -14.47 -8.53 -16.93
CA SER A 27 -13.35 -7.62 -16.68
C SER A 27 -13.81 -6.25 -16.20
N ALA A 28 -14.97 -5.76 -16.67
CA ALA A 28 -15.53 -4.49 -16.24
C ALA A 28 -15.77 -4.42 -14.72
N ILE A 29 -16.12 -5.54 -14.09
CA ILE A 29 -16.36 -5.64 -12.64
C ILE A 29 -15.09 -6.08 -11.91
N ALA A 30 -14.33 -7.03 -12.48
CA ALA A 30 -13.17 -7.62 -11.83
C ALA A 30 -11.99 -6.63 -11.71
N ILE A 31 -11.75 -5.79 -12.72
CA ILE A 31 -10.63 -4.82 -12.72
C ILE A 31 -10.72 -3.80 -11.58
N PRO A 32 -11.84 -3.06 -11.38
CA PRO A 32 -11.93 -2.09 -10.27
C PRO A 32 -11.85 -2.78 -8.90
N ALA A 33 -12.47 -3.95 -8.74
CA ALA A 33 -12.39 -4.72 -7.49
C ALA A 33 -10.95 -5.17 -7.19
N TYR A 34 -10.23 -5.67 -8.19
CA TYR A 34 -8.83 -6.08 -8.05
C TYR A 34 -7.92 -4.89 -7.73
N ARG A 35 -8.12 -3.74 -8.37
CA ARG A 35 -7.38 -2.50 -8.06
C ARG A 35 -7.57 -2.10 -6.60
N ASN A 36 -8.81 -2.08 -6.10
CA ASN A 36 -9.09 -1.76 -4.71
C ASN A 36 -8.43 -2.74 -3.74
N TYR A 37 -8.40 -4.04 -4.06
CA TYR A 37 -7.70 -5.04 -3.26
C TYR A 37 -6.19 -4.78 -3.18
N VAL A 38 -5.56 -4.50 -4.32
CA VAL A 38 -4.12 -4.17 -4.38
C VAL A 38 -3.83 -2.89 -3.60
N THR A 39 -4.63 -1.85 -3.78
CA THR A 39 -4.48 -0.58 -3.03
C THR A 39 -4.59 -0.80 -1.53
N LYS A 40 -5.58 -1.57 -1.05
CA LYS A 40 -5.72 -1.90 0.38
C LYS A 40 -4.50 -2.66 0.91
N SER A 41 -3.97 -3.60 0.13
CA SER A 41 -2.75 -4.34 0.48
C SER A 41 -1.54 -3.40 0.60
N GLN A 42 -1.38 -2.48 -0.35
CA GLN A 42 -0.32 -1.46 -0.34
C GLN A 42 -0.42 -0.54 0.88
N LEU A 43 -1.61 -0.05 1.20
CA LEU A 43 -1.85 0.77 2.41
C LEU A 43 -1.49 0.01 3.69
N THR A 44 -1.88 -1.26 3.78
CA THR A 44 -1.56 -2.09 4.95
C THR A 44 -0.05 -2.33 5.06
N ALA A 45 0.64 -2.55 3.94
CA ALA A 45 2.09 -2.70 3.91
C ALA A 45 2.83 -1.43 4.36
N GLY A 46 2.44 -0.25 3.88
CA GLY A 46 3.05 1.01 4.30
C GLY A 46 2.85 1.30 5.79
N ILE A 47 1.65 1.05 6.33
CA ILE A 47 1.39 1.13 7.77
C ILE A 47 2.24 0.15 8.57
N THR A 48 2.50 -1.05 8.03
CA THR A 48 3.35 -2.05 8.69
C THR A 48 4.79 -1.56 8.78
N VAL A 49 5.31 -0.99 7.68
CA VAL A 49 6.64 -0.36 7.67
C VAL A 49 6.70 0.77 8.71
N LEU A 50 5.67 1.61 8.77
CA LEU A 50 5.59 2.71 9.73
C LEU A 50 5.52 2.19 11.18
N ARG A 51 4.76 1.12 11.45
CA ARG A 51 4.67 0.48 12.78
C ARG A 51 5.98 -0.12 13.26
N ASN A 52 6.82 -0.61 12.36
CA ASN A 52 8.15 -1.12 12.74
C ASN A 52 9.05 -0.03 13.35
N LEU A 53 8.71 1.25 13.16
CA LEU A 53 9.43 2.37 13.75
C LEU A 53 8.98 2.75 15.15
N ILE A 54 7.87 2.20 15.65
CA ILE A 54 7.39 2.49 16.99
C ILE A 54 8.44 2.15 18.04
N THR A 55 9.00 0.93 17.98
CA THR A 55 10.00 0.46 18.95
C THR A 55 11.29 1.31 18.93
N PRO A 56 11.98 1.52 17.79
CA PRO A 56 13.18 2.35 17.78
C PRO A 56 12.88 3.83 18.09
N ALA A 57 11.71 4.36 17.71
CA ALA A 57 11.32 5.72 18.05
C ALA A 57 11.10 5.89 19.57
N GLU A 58 10.48 4.90 20.23
CA GLU A 58 10.29 4.95 21.69
C GLU A 58 11.63 4.85 22.44
N LEU A 59 12.54 3.99 21.98
CA LEU A 59 13.89 3.92 22.55
C LEU A 59 14.63 5.26 22.41
N TYR A 60 14.59 5.86 21.22
CA TYR A 60 15.23 7.15 20.97
C TYR A 60 14.62 8.28 21.82
N LEU A 61 13.29 8.29 21.98
CA LEU A 61 12.59 9.21 22.86
C LEU A 61 12.98 9.03 24.33
N GLN A 62 13.20 7.80 24.79
CA GLN A 62 13.66 7.54 26.15
C GLN A 62 15.09 8.02 26.39
N GLU A 63 15.95 7.95 25.38
CA GLU A 63 17.36 8.37 25.48
C GLU A 63 17.52 9.89 25.36
N HIS A 64 16.79 10.54 24.45
CA HIS A 64 17.00 11.94 24.09
C HIS A 64 15.83 12.88 24.46
N GLY A 65 14.68 12.34 24.85
CA GLY A 65 13.49 13.11 25.23
C GLY A 65 12.75 13.78 24.07
N HIS A 66 13.19 13.61 22.82
CA HIS A 66 12.57 14.15 21.62
C HIS A 66 12.90 13.31 20.37
N LEU A 67 12.08 13.40 19.33
CA LEU A 67 12.35 12.90 17.98
C LEU A 67 12.90 14.00 17.07
N VAL A 68 13.91 13.67 16.26
CA VAL A 68 14.47 14.62 15.31
C VAL A 68 13.57 14.71 14.07
N THR A 69 12.90 15.85 13.91
CA THR A 69 12.09 16.14 12.72
C THR A 69 12.93 16.11 11.45
N GLY A 70 12.42 15.48 10.40
CA GLY A 70 13.09 15.44 9.10
C GLY A 70 12.97 14.10 8.37
N THR A 71 13.75 13.98 7.29
CA THR A 71 13.78 12.80 6.42
C THR A 71 14.98 11.88 6.69
N ASP A 72 15.96 12.35 7.47
CA ASP A 72 17.06 11.51 7.90
C ASP A 72 16.55 10.65 9.05
N LEU A 73 16.42 9.35 8.83
CA LEU A 73 15.90 8.39 9.81
C LEU A 73 16.97 7.39 10.26
N THR A 74 18.23 7.68 9.95
CA THR A 74 19.37 6.81 10.25
C THR A 74 19.50 6.55 11.75
N TYR A 75 19.06 7.47 12.60
CA TYR A 75 19.02 7.28 14.06
C TYR A 75 17.98 6.24 14.51
N LEU A 76 16.97 5.96 13.69
CA LEU A 76 16.02 4.85 13.88
C LEU A 76 16.46 3.56 13.18
N GLY A 77 17.64 3.56 12.55
CA GLY A 77 18.17 2.40 11.81
C GLY A 77 17.44 2.13 10.50
N ILE A 78 16.72 3.11 9.94
CA ILE A 78 15.98 2.99 8.69
C ILE A 78 16.36 4.11 7.71
N SER A 79 16.27 3.86 6.41
CA SER A 79 16.37 4.93 5.41
C SER A 79 14.97 5.39 4.98
N LYS A 80 14.83 6.65 4.59
CA LYS A 80 13.56 7.21 4.10
C LYS A 80 12.94 6.41 2.95
N ASP A 81 13.76 5.76 2.12
CA ASP A 81 13.38 4.98 0.94
C ASP A 81 13.36 3.46 1.20
N SER A 82 13.24 3.03 2.47
CA SER A 82 13.27 1.60 2.84
C SER A 82 12.11 0.78 2.25
N SER A 83 11.10 1.44 1.68
CA SER A 83 9.99 0.81 1.00
C SER A 83 9.79 1.40 -0.39
N LYS A 84 9.56 0.56 -1.39
CA LYS A 84 9.22 1.01 -2.74
C LYS A 84 7.83 1.69 -2.81
N LEU A 85 7.00 1.51 -1.77
CA LEU A 85 5.65 2.06 -1.73
C LEU A 85 5.61 3.56 -1.40
N GLY A 86 6.67 4.10 -0.81
CA GLY A 86 6.62 5.44 -0.24
C GLY A 86 7.84 5.84 0.57
N THR A 87 7.85 7.09 1.02
CA THR A 87 8.93 7.65 1.83
C THR A 87 8.49 7.87 3.27
N LEU A 88 9.42 7.65 4.19
CA LEU A 88 9.22 7.89 5.61
C LEU A 88 9.74 9.28 5.99
N SER A 89 9.04 9.96 6.90
CA SER A 89 9.43 11.27 7.43
C SER A 89 8.89 11.48 8.84
N ILE A 90 9.62 12.22 9.67
CA ILE A 90 9.09 12.73 10.94
C ILE A 90 8.61 14.15 10.72
N GLU A 91 7.34 14.40 10.98
CA GLU A 91 6.71 15.71 10.74
C GLU A 91 6.83 16.61 11.97
N ASN A 92 6.68 16.04 13.17
CA ASN A 92 6.85 16.70 14.46
C ASN A 92 7.35 15.72 15.53
N ASP A 93 7.73 16.26 16.68
CA ASP A 93 8.12 15.50 17.87
C ASP A 93 6.98 14.57 18.35
N GLY A 94 6.99 13.32 17.87
CA GLY A 94 5.95 12.33 18.13
C GLY A 94 5.05 11.96 16.94
N THR A 95 5.21 12.58 15.76
CA THR A 95 4.43 12.25 14.55
C THR A 95 5.31 11.65 13.46
N LEU A 96 5.21 10.33 13.28
CA LEU A 96 5.84 9.60 12.18
C LEU A 96 4.88 9.56 10.99
N SER A 97 5.36 9.89 9.79
CA SER A 97 4.55 9.92 8.58
C SER A 97 5.13 9.00 7.50
N PHE A 98 4.26 8.33 6.76
CA PHE A 98 4.61 7.56 5.57
C PHE A 98 3.83 8.12 4.37
N HIS A 99 4.56 8.70 3.43
CA HIS A 99 4.03 9.28 2.21
C HIS A 99 4.01 8.22 1.10
N TYR A 100 2.82 7.82 0.65
CA TYR A 100 2.68 6.81 -0.38
C TYR A 100 2.93 7.41 -1.76
N VAL A 101 3.85 6.80 -2.51
CA VAL A 101 3.98 7.01 -3.97
C VAL A 101 2.92 6.20 -4.71
N SER A 102 2.52 5.05 -4.15
CA SER A 102 1.43 4.22 -4.67
C SER A 102 0.62 3.60 -3.52
N PRO A 103 -0.67 3.96 -3.35
CA PRO A 103 -1.43 4.95 -4.11
C PRO A 103 -0.94 6.39 -3.86
N ALA A 104 -0.80 7.17 -4.93
CA ALA A 104 -0.27 8.53 -4.83
C ALA A 104 -1.18 9.43 -3.99
N GLY A 105 -0.58 10.19 -3.06
CA GLY A 105 -1.29 11.18 -2.24
C GLY A 105 -1.93 10.63 -0.96
N ALA A 106 -1.87 9.32 -0.72
CA ALA A 106 -2.17 8.79 0.62
C ALA A 106 -0.99 9.09 1.56
N VAL A 107 -1.30 9.38 2.83
CA VAL A 107 -0.31 9.59 3.89
C VAL A 107 -0.80 8.91 5.16
N ALA A 108 0.03 8.05 5.75
CA ALA A 108 -0.26 7.47 7.07
C ALA A 108 0.53 8.24 8.13
N HIS A 109 -0.15 8.72 9.17
CA HIS A 109 0.45 9.36 10.33
C HIS A 109 0.32 8.42 11.53
N LEU A 110 1.42 8.20 12.25
CA LEU A 110 1.44 7.61 13.57
C LEU A 110 1.73 8.74 14.55
N ASN A 111 0.74 9.07 15.37
CA ASN A 111 0.86 10.09 16.39
C ASN A 111 1.05 9.41 17.76
N ARG A 112 2.08 9.81 18.48
CA ARG A 112 2.33 9.35 19.84
C ARG A 112 1.45 10.13 20.80
N ASP A 113 0.63 9.42 21.56
CA ASP A 113 -0.12 9.95 22.69
C ASP A 113 0.43 9.31 23.99
N GLU A 114 0.73 10.13 24.99
CA GLU A 114 1.39 9.68 26.24
C GLU A 114 0.52 8.73 27.08
N VAL A 115 -0.80 8.75 26.86
CA VAL A 115 -1.77 8.00 27.68
C VAL A 115 -2.32 6.80 26.93
N THR A 116 -2.57 6.95 25.64
CA THR A 116 -3.24 5.94 24.80
C THR A 116 -2.28 5.21 23.86
N GLY A 117 -1.01 5.61 23.83
CA GLY A 117 0.02 5.02 22.99
C GLY A 117 0.00 5.54 21.57
N TRP A 118 0.53 4.76 20.64
CA TRP A 118 0.66 5.16 19.23
C TRP A 118 -0.67 5.02 18.49
N GLN A 119 -1.28 6.14 18.14
CA GLN A 119 -2.50 6.20 17.33
C GLN A 119 -2.14 6.33 15.85
N CYS A 120 -2.89 5.64 15.00
CA CYS A 120 -2.68 5.67 13.56
C CYS A 120 -3.83 6.38 12.85
N GLN A 121 -3.51 7.40 12.07
CA GLN A 121 -4.45 8.14 11.25
C GLN A 121 -4.01 8.05 9.78
N LEU A 122 -4.91 7.58 8.92
CA LEU A 122 -4.65 7.49 7.48
C LEU A 122 -5.41 8.60 6.75
N SER A 123 -4.67 9.48 6.08
CA SER A 123 -5.21 10.51 5.21
C SER A 123 -5.21 9.99 3.77
N LEU A 124 -6.40 9.89 3.16
CA LEU A 124 -6.55 9.45 1.77
C LEU A 124 -6.99 10.61 0.88
N PRO A 125 -6.56 10.65 -0.39
CA PRO A 125 -7.11 11.55 -1.38
C PRO A 125 -8.55 11.15 -1.76
N ASN A 126 -9.34 12.13 -2.24
CA ASN A 126 -10.78 11.98 -2.53
C ASN A 126 -11.10 10.89 -3.58
N ASP A 127 -10.13 10.46 -4.37
CA ASP A 127 -10.28 9.45 -5.42
C ASP A 127 -10.21 8.00 -4.89
N ILE A 128 -9.91 7.81 -3.60
CA ILE A 128 -9.80 6.49 -2.97
C ILE A 128 -10.95 6.30 -1.99
N ASP A 129 -11.64 5.17 -2.12
CA ASP A 129 -12.75 4.83 -1.24
C ASP A 129 -12.27 4.74 0.22
N PRO A 130 -12.87 5.50 1.17
CA PRO A 130 -12.45 5.50 2.56
C PRO A 130 -12.66 4.14 3.23
N ALA A 131 -13.48 3.26 2.65
CA ALA A 131 -13.63 1.88 3.10
C ALA A 131 -12.36 1.02 2.95
N LEU A 132 -11.35 1.48 2.20
CA LEU A 132 -10.07 0.78 2.05
C LEU A 132 -9.12 0.96 3.24
N THR A 133 -9.45 1.85 4.20
CA THR A 133 -8.63 2.04 5.40
C THR A 133 -8.54 0.74 6.21
N PRO A 134 -7.34 0.26 6.55
CA PRO A 134 -7.20 -0.91 7.41
C PRO A 134 -7.68 -0.60 8.84
N VAL A 135 -8.27 -1.59 9.50
CA VAL A 135 -8.87 -1.47 10.85
C VAL A 135 -7.87 -0.96 11.89
N SER A 136 -6.59 -1.23 11.67
CA SER A 136 -5.49 -0.80 12.54
C SER A 136 -5.19 0.71 12.51
N CYS A 137 -5.85 1.47 11.63
CA CYS A 137 -5.77 2.92 11.45
C CYS A 137 -7.15 3.52 11.09
N ARG A 138 -8.23 2.85 11.53
CA ARG A 138 -9.62 3.30 11.35
C ARG A 138 -10.08 4.09 12.56
#